data_AF-A0A3A0CZ56-F1
#
_entry.id   AF-A0A3A0CZ56-F1
#
_cell.length_a   1.000
_cell.length_b   1.000
_cell.length_c   1.000
_cell.angle_alpha   90.00
_cell.angle_beta   90.00
_cell.angle_gamma   90.00
#
_symmetry.space_group_name_H-M   'P 1'
#
loop_
_entity.id
_entity.type
_entity.pdbx_description
1 polymer ?
#
loop_
_entity_poly.entity_id
_entity_poly.type
_entity_poly.pdbx_seq_one_letter_code
_entity_poly.pdbx_strand_id
1 'polypeptide(L)'
;MQKVKIGIIVGAIALAGIITFMCNKDQEPIEVAADDPKSPWLCAACNHQFELNSKEEFEAAQKVPNNLPPLLCPQCKARQAWRANICEECGTAYFGAEVPNSTGVCPKCHPDAKPKAPEDVEEEEQGVEEGVREEGTQRVRRAI
;
A
#
# COMPACT_ATOMS: atom_id res chain seq x y z
N MET A 1 -22.60 -11.10 44.77
CA MET A 1 -22.59 -10.12 43.67
C MET A 1 -21.51 -10.38 42.59
N GLN A 2 -20.39 -11.05 42.87
CA GLN A 2 -19.34 -11.29 41.86
C GLN A 2 -19.74 -12.25 40.72
N LYS A 3 -20.61 -13.24 40.99
CA LYS A 3 -21.07 -14.21 39.98
C LYS A 3 -21.88 -13.58 38.82
N VAL A 4 -22.59 -12.48 39.08
CA VAL A 4 -23.38 -11.77 38.05
C VAL A 4 -22.48 -11.01 37.08
N LYS A 5 -21.34 -10.48 37.56
CA LYS A 5 -20.39 -9.74 36.73
C LYS A 5 -19.68 -10.64 35.71
N ILE A 6 -19.35 -11.88 36.11
CA ILE A 6 -18.71 -12.86 35.23
C ILE A 6 -19.66 -13.29 34.10
N GLY A 7 -20.95 -13.49 34.41
CA GLY A 7 -21.95 -13.87 33.39
C GLY A 7 -22.12 -12.82 32.29
N ILE A 8 -22.08 -11.53 32.64
CA ILE A 8 -22.21 -10.44 31.66
C ILE A 8 -20.98 -10.39 30.73
N ILE A 9 -19.77 -10.58 31.26
CA ILE A 9 -18.54 -10.55 30.45
C ILE A 9 -18.51 -11.69 29.45
N VAL A 10 -18.83 -12.91 29.88
CA VAL A 10 -18.86 -14.09 28.98
C VAL A 10 -19.95 -13.93 27.90
N GLY A 11 -21.12 -13.40 28.28
CA GLY A 11 -22.18 -13.10 27.33
C GLY A 11 -21.77 -12.08 26.27
N ALA A 12 -21.06 -11.00 26.67
CA ALA A 12 -20.58 -9.98 25.74
C ALA A 12 -19.54 -10.51 24.75
N ILE A 13 -18.59 -11.34 25.20
CA ILE A 13 -17.58 -11.94 24.32
C ILE A 13 -18.22 -12.90 23.31
N ALA A 14 -19.18 -13.73 23.76
CA ALA A 14 -19.90 -14.63 22.86
C ALA A 14 -20.70 -13.86 21.80
N LEU A 15 -21.36 -12.77 22.18
CA LEU A 15 -22.09 -11.89 21.26
C LEU A 15 -21.15 -11.23 20.24
N ALA A 16 -20.02 -10.70 20.70
CA ALA A 16 -19.01 -10.13 19.81
C ALA A 16 -18.46 -11.18 18.83
N GLY A 17 -18.18 -12.39 19.29
CA GLY A 17 -17.73 -13.49 18.43
C GLY A 17 -18.75 -13.89 17.36
N ILE A 18 -20.03 -13.92 17.71
CA ILE A 18 -21.12 -14.21 16.75
C ILE A 18 -21.24 -13.10 15.71
N ILE A 19 -21.21 -11.83 16.13
CA ILE A 19 -21.27 -10.68 15.22
C ILE A 19 -20.09 -10.72 14.25
N THR A 20 -18.87 -10.90 14.74
CA THR A 20 -17.67 -11.00 13.88
C THR A 20 -17.75 -12.18 12.91
N PHE A 21 -18.26 -13.34 13.35
CA PHE A 21 -18.42 -14.49 12.49
C PHE A 21 -19.47 -14.29 11.39
N MET A 22 -20.56 -13.57 11.69
CA MET A 22 -21.58 -13.23 10.70
C MET A 22 -21.06 -12.18 9.71
N CYS A 23 -20.32 -11.17 10.17
CA CYS A 23 -19.74 -10.15 9.29
C CYS A 23 -18.62 -10.68 8.38
N ASN A 24 -17.86 -11.71 8.80
CA ASN A 24 -16.79 -12.29 7.98
C ASN A 24 -17.27 -13.27 6.89
N LYS A 25 -18.54 -13.69 6.90
CA LYS A 25 -19.04 -14.68 5.93
C LYS A 25 -19.29 -14.12 4.52
N ASP A 26 -19.39 -12.81 4.41
CA ASP A 26 -19.65 -12.13 3.14
C ASP A 26 -18.37 -11.53 2.53
N GLN A 27 -17.19 -11.93 3.00
CA GLN A 27 -15.95 -11.62 2.29
C GLN A 27 -15.85 -12.55 1.08
N GLU A 28 -16.70 -12.27 0.08
CA GLU A 28 -16.58 -12.86 -1.24
C GLU A 28 -15.13 -12.63 -1.71
N PRO A 29 -14.46 -13.65 -2.29
CA PRO A 29 -13.17 -13.44 -2.90
C PRO A 29 -13.37 -12.31 -3.91
N ILE A 30 -12.61 -11.22 -3.75
CA ILE A 30 -12.66 -10.09 -4.67
C ILE A 30 -12.40 -10.66 -6.06
N GLU A 31 -13.48 -10.85 -6.82
CA GLU A 31 -13.41 -11.29 -8.21
C GLU A 31 -12.88 -10.08 -8.96
N VAL A 32 -11.56 -10.09 -9.14
CA VAL A 32 -10.85 -9.06 -9.89
C VAL A 32 -11.49 -9.00 -11.27
N ALA A 33 -12.15 -7.89 -11.58
CA ALA A 33 -12.79 -7.67 -12.87
C ALA A 33 -11.76 -7.92 -13.99
N ALA A 34 -12.19 -8.52 -15.10
CA ALA A 34 -11.31 -8.90 -16.20
C ALA A 34 -10.53 -7.72 -16.83
N ASP A 35 -10.95 -6.48 -16.55
CA ASP A 35 -10.32 -5.23 -16.97
C ASP A 35 -9.46 -4.59 -15.85
N ASP A 36 -8.62 -5.39 -15.19
CA ASP A 36 -7.68 -4.86 -14.19
C ASP A 36 -6.63 -3.96 -14.89
N PRO A 37 -6.49 -2.68 -14.52
CA PRO A 37 -5.54 -1.77 -15.14
C PRO A 37 -4.11 -2.29 -15.04
N LYS A 38 -3.47 -2.47 -16.19
CA LYS A 38 -2.06 -2.84 -16.27
C LYS A 38 -1.19 -1.62 -16.01
N SER A 39 -0.25 -1.78 -15.07
CA SER A 39 0.72 -0.75 -14.74
C SER A 39 2.05 -1.08 -15.44
N PRO A 40 2.73 -0.10 -16.06
CA PRO A 40 4.03 -0.33 -16.68
C PRO A 40 5.15 -0.34 -15.64
N TRP A 41 6.10 -1.24 -15.85
CA TRP A 41 7.28 -1.47 -15.00
C TRP A 41 8.54 -1.49 -15.86
N LEU A 42 9.64 -1.00 -15.27
CA LEU A 42 10.94 -0.96 -15.92
C LEU A 42 12.02 -1.49 -14.98
N CYS A 43 12.93 -2.30 -15.49
CA CYS A 43 14.05 -2.82 -14.72
C CYS A 43 15.29 -1.95 -14.88
N ALA A 44 15.84 -1.39 -13.80
CA ALA A 44 17.06 -0.58 -13.87
C ALA A 44 18.31 -1.40 -14.24
N ALA A 45 18.32 -2.71 -13.99
CA ALA A 45 19.46 -3.57 -14.30
C ALA A 45 19.57 -3.94 -15.79
N CYS A 46 18.44 -4.18 -16.46
CA CYS A 46 18.42 -4.67 -17.84
C CYS A 46 17.60 -3.81 -18.82
N ASN A 47 17.00 -2.72 -18.33
CA ASN A 47 16.10 -1.83 -19.08
C ASN A 47 14.92 -2.54 -19.77
N HIS A 48 14.56 -3.73 -19.30
CA HIS A 48 13.38 -4.44 -19.81
C HIS A 48 12.10 -3.79 -19.28
N GLN A 49 11.23 -3.39 -20.20
CA GLN A 49 9.89 -2.91 -19.92
C GLN A 49 8.90 -4.08 -19.94
N PHE A 50 8.05 -4.13 -18.93
CA PHE A 50 6.98 -5.12 -18.83
C PHE A 50 5.78 -4.50 -18.13
N GLU A 51 4.63 -5.15 -18.18
CA GLU A 51 3.39 -4.71 -17.54
C GLU A 51 2.98 -5.72 -16.49
N LEU A 52 2.46 -5.25 -15.36
CA LEU A 52 1.87 -6.08 -14.31
C LEU A 52 0.46 -5.59 -14.02
N ASN A 53 -0.46 -6.52 -13.77
CA ASN A 53 -1.75 -6.20 -13.16
C ASN A 53 -1.62 -6.06 -11.63
N SER A 54 -2.66 -5.55 -10.97
CA SER A 54 -2.66 -5.31 -9.52
C SER A 54 -2.38 -6.59 -8.71
N LYS A 55 -2.89 -7.74 -9.17
CA LYS A 55 -2.67 -9.04 -8.54
C LYS A 55 -1.23 -9.53 -8.67
N GLU A 56 -0.65 -9.42 -9.85
CA GLU A 56 0.73 -9.79 -10.16
C GLU A 56 1.72 -8.89 -9.42
N GLU A 57 1.41 -7.59 -9.31
CA GLU A 57 2.17 -6.63 -8.50
C GLU A 57 2.20 -7.08 -7.04
N PHE A 58 1.03 -7.43 -6.47
CA PHE A 58 0.93 -7.91 -5.09
C PHE A 58 1.65 -9.25 -4.88
N GLU A 59 1.50 -10.21 -5.79
CA GLU A 59 2.21 -11.50 -5.74
C GLU A 59 3.73 -11.34 -5.89
N ALA A 60 4.18 -10.39 -6.72
CA ALA A 60 5.59 -10.07 -6.88
C ALA A 60 6.15 -9.37 -5.64
N ALA A 61 5.37 -8.48 -5.01
CA ALA A 61 5.74 -7.81 -3.77
C ALA A 61 5.91 -8.81 -2.61
N GLN A 62 5.05 -9.83 -2.51
CA GLN A 62 5.19 -10.89 -1.50
C GLN A 62 6.47 -11.72 -1.63
N LYS A 63 7.05 -11.80 -2.83
CA LYS A 63 8.29 -12.54 -3.07
C LYS A 63 9.54 -11.78 -2.61
N VAL A 64 9.42 -10.48 -2.31
CA VAL A 64 10.54 -9.67 -1.83
C VAL A 64 10.45 -9.43 -0.31
N PRO A 65 11.57 -9.51 0.42
CA PRO A 65 11.56 -9.22 1.84
C PRO A 65 11.14 -7.76 2.07
N ASN A 66 10.18 -7.58 2.98
CA ASN A 66 9.51 -6.33 3.38
C ASN A 66 8.36 -5.84 2.49
N ASN A 67 7.95 -6.60 1.46
CA ASN A 67 6.85 -6.20 0.54
C ASN A 67 7.03 -4.80 -0.08
N LEU A 68 8.26 -4.29 -0.08
CA LEU A 68 8.63 -2.97 -0.56
C LEU A 68 9.42 -3.09 -1.87
N PRO A 69 9.17 -2.20 -2.85
CA PRO A 69 9.99 -2.10 -4.04
C PRO A 69 11.46 -1.85 -3.67
N PRO A 70 12.41 -2.26 -4.52
CA PRO A 70 12.23 -2.79 -5.87
C PRO A 70 11.77 -4.25 -5.94
N LEU A 71 11.00 -4.58 -6.99
CA LEU A 71 10.55 -5.94 -7.33
C LEU A 71 11.64 -6.72 -8.08
N LEU A 72 11.44 -8.04 -8.19
CA LEU A 72 12.26 -8.94 -9.01
C LEU A 72 11.87 -8.81 -10.49
N CYS A 73 12.85 -8.51 -11.35
CA CYS A 73 12.62 -8.49 -12.79
C CYS A 73 12.38 -9.91 -13.35
N PRO A 74 11.34 -10.13 -14.17
CA PRO A 74 11.07 -11.45 -14.75
C PRO A 74 12.15 -11.92 -15.74
N GLN A 75 12.87 -11.00 -16.38
CA GLN A 75 13.94 -11.31 -17.34
C GLN A 75 15.27 -11.61 -16.66
N CYS A 76 15.82 -10.66 -15.91
CA CYS A 76 17.17 -10.79 -15.34
C CYS A 76 17.19 -11.27 -13.88
N LYS A 77 16.03 -11.40 -13.22
CA LYS A 77 15.88 -11.79 -11.80
C LYS A 77 16.58 -10.86 -10.80
N ALA A 78 17.05 -9.70 -11.24
CA ALA A 78 17.59 -8.68 -10.35
C ALA A 78 16.45 -7.96 -9.60
N ARG A 79 16.69 -7.63 -8.32
CA ARG A 79 15.77 -6.85 -7.48
C ARG A 79 15.90 -5.35 -7.77
N GLN A 80 15.56 -4.96 -8.99
CA GLN A 80 15.68 -3.58 -9.49
C GLN A 80 14.55 -3.23 -10.47
N ALA A 81 13.38 -3.86 -10.33
CA ALA A 81 12.19 -3.47 -11.08
C ALA A 81 11.41 -2.39 -10.32
N TRP A 82 11.13 -1.29 -11.01
CA TRP A 82 10.41 -0.13 -10.49
C TRP A 82 9.22 0.18 -11.37
N ARG A 83 8.20 0.82 -10.78
CA ARG A 83 7.06 1.33 -11.54
C ARG A 83 7.57 2.40 -12.49
N ALA A 84 7.10 2.35 -13.74
CA ALA A 84 7.50 3.29 -14.77
C ALA A 84 6.36 4.24 -15.10
N ASN A 85 6.70 5.45 -15.53
CA ASN A 85 5.76 6.39 -16.11
C ASN A 85 5.85 6.31 -17.63
N ILE A 86 4.73 6.49 -18.32
CA ILE A 86 4.70 6.58 -19.78
C ILE A 86 4.65 8.05 -20.15
N CYS A 87 5.59 8.51 -20.98
CA CYS A 87 5.56 9.87 -21.49
C CYS A 87 4.38 10.06 -22.44
N GLU A 88 3.55 11.07 -22.20
CA GLU A 88 2.37 11.36 -23.05
C GLU A 88 2.76 11.83 -24.46
N GLU A 89 3.93 12.47 -24.62
CA GLU A 89 4.37 13.00 -25.91
C GLU A 89 4.96 11.92 -26.83
N CYS A 90 5.77 11.01 -26.28
CA CYS A 90 6.54 10.05 -27.07
C CYS A 90 6.29 8.58 -26.73
N GLY A 91 5.40 8.30 -25.77
CA GLY A 91 5.04 6.93 -25.34
C GLY A 91 6.17 6.14 -24.69
N THR A 92 7.32 6.76 -24.40
CA THR A 92 8.48 6.04 -23.85
C THR A 92 8.35 5.90 -22.35
N ALA A 93 8.56 4.68 -21.84
CA ALA A 93 8.62 4.43 -20.41
C ALA A 93 9.90 5.00 -19.80
N TYR A 94 9.76 5.65 -18.63
CA TYR A 94 10.87 6.22 -17.89
C TYR A 94 10.64 6.06 -16.37
N PHE A 95 11.72 6.16 -15.60
CA PHE A 95 11.66 6.07 -14.15
C PHE A 95 11.12 7.37 -13.53
N GLY A 96 10.30 7.26 -12.49
CA GLY A 96 9.92 8.40 -11.66
C GLY A 96 11.09 8.93 -10.82
N ALA A 97 10.86 10.01 -10.08
CA ALA A 97 11.88 10.66 -9.24
C ALA A 97 12.24 9.83 -7.99
N GLU A 98 11.39 8.86 -7.63
CA GLU A 98 11.58 7.92 -6.53
C GLU A 98 12.72 6.91 -6.77
N VAL A 99 13.12 6.74 -8.04
CA VAL A 99 14.18 5.78 -8.40
C VAL A 99 15.55 6.48 -8.28
N PRO A 100 16.51 5.90 -7.57
CA PRO A 100 17.85 6.47 -7.44
C PRO A 100 18.48 6.73 -8.82
N ASN A 101 19.09 7.91 -8.97
CA ASN A 101 19.72 8.39 -10.21
C ASN A 101 18.74 8.62 -11.39
N SER A 102 17.44 8.64 -11.14
CA SER A 102 16.45 9.06 -12.13
C SER A 102 16.32 10.58 -12.19
N THR A 103 16.00 11.09 -13.39
CA THR A 103 15.66 12.49 -13.61
C THR A 103 14.21 12.80 -13.25
N GLY A 104 13.35 11.77 -13.15
CA GLY A 104 11.90 11.93 -12.99
C GLY A 104 11.19 12.52 -14.21
N VAL A 105 11.90 12.69 -15.33
CA VAL A 105 11.34 13.22 -16.59
C VAL A 105 11.75 12.34 -17.76
N CYS A 106 10.99 12.39 -18.85
CA CYS A 106 11.26 11.56 -20.01
C CYS A 106 12.64 11.89 -20.62
N PRO A 107 13.56 10.91 -20.73
CA PRO A 107 14.91 11.14 -21.26
C PRO A 107 14.93 11.42 -22.77
N LYS A 108 13.85 11.08 -23.51
CA LYS A 108 13.74 11.41 -24.94
C LYS A 108 13.29 12.85 -25.18
N CYS A 109 12.30 13.34 -24.43
CA CYS A 109 11.79 14.69 -24.58
C CYS A 109 12.68 15.73 -23.89
N HIS A 110 13.29 15.38 -22.76
CA HIS A 110 14.13 16.26 -21.95
C HIS A 110 15.49 15.62 -21.67
N PRO A 111 16.37 15.50 -22.68
CA PRO A 111 17.68 14.86 -22.53
C PRO A 111 18.63 15.63 -21.59
N ASP A 112 18.44 16.95 -21.44
CA ASP A 112 19.28 17.82 -20.61
C ASP A 112 18.90 17.79 -19.12
N ALA A 113 17.85 17.05 -18.75
CA ALA A 113 17.43 16.95 -17.36
C ALA A 113 18.50 16.23 -16.53
N LYS A 114 18.96 16.88 -15.47
CA LYS A 114 19.91 16.29 -14.53
C LYS A 114 19.16 15.50 -13.46
N PRO A 115 19.68 14.33 -13.04
CA PRO A 115 19.16 13.64 -11.87
C PRO A 115 19.16 14.61 -10.69
N LYS A 116 18.05 14.66 -9.94
CA LYS A 116 18.07 15.34 -8.65
C LYS A 116 19.08 14.59 -7.79
N ALA A 117 20.01 15.33 -7.19
CA ALA A 117 20.80 14.75 -6.12
C ALA A 117 19.82 14.23 -5.05
N PRO A 118 20.16 13.17 -4.31
CA PRO A 118 19.45 12.86 -3.08
C PRO A 118 19.64 14.09 -2.17
N GLU A 119 18.77 15.08 -2.29
CA GLU A 119 18.62 16.12 -1.28
C GLU A 119 18.28 15.37 -0.01
N ASP A 120 19.05 15.64 1.04
CA ASP A 120 18.95 15.00 2.34
C ASP A 120 17.47 15.03 2.74
N VAL A 121 16.79 13.89 2.59
CA VAL A 121 15.41 13.73 3.03
C VAL A 121 15.49 13.84 4.53
N GLU A 122 15.35 15.06 5.04
CA GLU A 122 15.01 15.31 6.43
C GLU A 122 13.77 14.45 6.66
N GLU A 123 13.94 13.40 7.47
CA GLU A 123 12.87 12.57 7.96
C GLU A 123 11.89 13.49 8.68
N GLU A 124 10.92 14.07 7.96
CA GLU A 124 9.72 14.57 8.58
C GLU A 124 9.03 13.34 9.17
N GLU A 125 9.34 13.08 10.44
CA GLU A 125 8.59 12.19 11.30
C GLU A 125 7.12 12.60 11.16
N GLN A 126 6.38 11.87 10.31
CA GLN A 126 4.93 11.91 10.30
C GLN A 126 4.49 11.35 11.64
N GLY A 127 4.40 12.26 12.62
CA GLY A 127 3.74 12.05 13.89
C GLY A 127 2.32 11.62 13.58
N VAL A 128 2.10 10.31 13.61
CA VAL A 128 0.79 9.70 13.74
C VAL A 128 0.30 10.10 15.12
N GLU A 129 -0.33 11.27 15.22
CA GLU A 129 -1.07 11.65 16.42
C GLU A 129 -2.26 10.68 16.54
N GLU A 130 -2.08 9.67 17.39
CA GLU A 130 -3.14 8.81 17.91
C GLU A 130 -4.20 9.68 18.60
N GLY A 131 -5.24 10.02 17.86
CA GLY A 131 -6.46 10.60 18.42
C GLY A 131 -7.18 9.57 19.30
N VAL A 132 -6.77 9.45 20.56
CA VAL A 132 -7.52 8.77 21.62
C VAL A 132 -8.80 9.58 21.87
N ARG A 133 -9.91 9.11 21.30
CA ARG A 133 -11.24 9.65 21.54
C ARG A 133 -11.79 9.06 22.84
N GLU A 134 -11.64 9.80 23.94
CA GLU A 134 -12.20 9.46 25.25
C GLU A 134 -13.74 9.36 25.24
N GLU A 135 -14.25 8.33 25.93
CA GLU A 135 -15.65 8.01 26.10
C GLU A 135 -16.39 9.01 27.01
N GLY A 136 -17.55 9.49 26.54
CA GLY A 136 -18.44 10.35 27.30
C GLY A 136 -19.09 9.62 28.49
N THR A 137 -18.75 10.03 29.71
CA THR A 137 -19.47 9.65 30.93
C THR A 137 -20.70 10.53 31.11
N GLN A 138 -21.87 10.06 30.70
CA GLN A 138 -23.15 10.72 30.93
C GLN A 138 -23.66 10.39 32.35
N ARG A 139 -23.40 11.27 33.32
CA ARG A 139 -24.03 11.20 34.64
C ARG A 139 -25.47 11.69 34.56
N VAL A 140 -26.40 10.75 34.68
CA VAL A 140 -27.80 10.99 35.01
C VAL A 140 -27.87 11.61 36.42
N ARG A 141 -28.38 12.84 36.54
CA ARG A 141 -28.89 13.38 37.81
C ARG A 141 -30.41 13.56 37.70
N ARG A 142 -31.12 12.74 38.49
CA ARG A 142 -32.51 12.94 38.92
C ARG A 142 -32.58 14.07 39.96
N ALA A 143 -33.53 14.96 39.80
CA ALA A 143 -34.33 15.71 40.79
C ALA A 143 -35.25 16.61 39.95
N ILE A 144 -36.58 16.67 40.10
CA ILE A 144 -37.45 16.70 41.28
C ILE A 144 -38.74 15.94 40.93
#